data_AF-A0A7W9LA00-F1
#
_entry.id   AF-A0A7W9LA00-F1
#
_cell.length_a   1.000
_cell.length_b   1.000
_cell.length_c   1.000
_cell.angle_alpha   90.00
_cell.angle_beta   90.00
_cell.angle_gamma   90.00
#
_symmetry.space_group_name_H-M   'P 1'
#
loop_
_entity.id
_entity.type
_entity.pdbx_description
1 polymer ?
#
loop_
_entity_poly.entity_id
_entity_poly.type
_entity_poly.pdbx_seq_one_letter_code
_entity_poly.pdbx_strand_id
1 'polypeptide(L)'
;MSKEEQHDGQPSSDEWMADLARLVNAPGYKRWQSMVAATGGCGHPVHLAGQSMIVDAGTGEILHAYTTDAEPSGHLLVACGNRRASVCPACSQTYQADTFHLIRAGLSSGKGVPETVSAHPRTFVTLTAPSFGPVHAHRDCRACRPRKRDRLCEHGRLVGCHLRHAPQDELLGQPICPDCYDYTGAVLWQAHAGGLWHRFTLALRQELAGQAGMTRRAFAQHAKVSFAKVAEYQRRGLIHFHAIIRLDGPNGPTEPPPDWAGHHLLTQAIPPAVHQAAVTTPPSSLGRWTLTWGDQLDIRPILLDPSADGLSERAVASYIAKYATKGAEASGTIDHRLSCRALPDADG
;
A
#
# COMPACT_ATOMS: atom_id res chain seq x y z
N MET A 1 4.60 53.24 1.15
CA MET A 1 5.03 53.17 2.55
C MET A 1 4.44 51.92 3.14
N SER A 2 5.33 50.96 3.37
CA SER A 2 5.10 49.58 3.76
C SER A 2 4.42 49.47 5.12
N LYS A 3 3.36 48.67 5.20
CA LYS A 3 2.98 47.98 6.43
C LYS A 3 3.49 46.56 6.30
N GLU A 4 4.57 46.27 7.01
CA GLU A 4 5.07 44.92 7.20
C GLU A 4 4.01 44.10 7.94
N GLU A 5 3.61 42.99 7.31
CA GLU A 5 2.88 41.91 7.96
C GLU A 5 3.79 41.29 9.03
N GLN A 6 3.35 41.38 10.28
CA GLN A 6 3.95 40.71 11.40
C GLN A 6 3.80 39.20 11.22
N HIS A 7 4.93 38.52 11.07
CA HIS A 7 5.02 37.07 11.07
C HIS A 7 4.74 36.57 12.50
N ASP A 8 3.70 35.75 12.63
CA ASP A 8 3.17 35.22 13.88
C ASP A 8 4.10 34.12 14.46
N GLY A 9 4.48 34.28 15.73
CA GLY A 9 4.59 33.16 16.68
C GLY A 9 5.79 32.21 16.64
N GLN A 10 7.04 32.68 16.61
CA GLN A 10 8.15 31.88 17.16
C GLN A 10 8.25 32.12 18.68
N PRO A 11 8.16 31.09 19.55
CA PRO A 11 8.33 31.26 20.98
C PRO A 11 9.72 31.86 21.26
N SER A 12 9.78 32.82 22.17
CA SER A 12 11.03 33.43 22.64
C SER A 12 12.00 32.33 23.08
N SER A 13 13.29 32.48 22.74
CA SER A 13 14.36 31.52 23.08
C SER A 13 14.43 31.18 24.56
N ASP A 14 13.89 32.03 25.43
CA ASP A 14 13.97 31.89 26.88
C ASP A 14 12.80 31.05 27.44
N GLU A 15 11.67 31.02 26.74
CA GLU A 15 10.45 30.34 27.20
C GLU A 15 10.56 28.82 27.05
N TRP A 16 11.06 28.34 25.90
CA TRP A 16 11.30 26.90 25.71
C TRP A 16 12.40 26.36 26.62
N MET A 17 13.41 27.18 26.95
CA MET A 17 14.47 26.82 27.90
C MET A 17 13.93 26.68 29.32
N ALA A 18 13.04 27.58 29.74
CA ALA A 18 12.37 27.50 31.02
C ALA A 18 11.42 26.28 31.11
N ASP A 19 10.71 25.98 30.02
CA ASP A 19 9.86 24.78 29.93
C ASP A 19 10.68 23.49 29.95
N LEU A 20 11.80 23.46 29.24
CA LEU A 20 12.73 22.34 29.27
C LEU A 20 13.29 22.13 30.69
N ALA A 21 13.71 23.21 31.36
CA ALA A 21 14.20 23.14 32.73
C ALA A 21 13.11 22.64 33.69
N ARG A 22 11.85 23.08 33.52
CA ARG A 22 10.72 22.57 34.32
C ARG A 22 10.47 21.09 34.07
N LEU A 23 10.47 20.65 32.81
CA LEU A 23 10.25 19.26 32.43
C LEU A 23 11.35 18.33 32.97
N VAL A 24 12.62 18.70 32.81
CA VAL A 24 13.77 17.88 33.25
C VAL A 24 13.80 17.73 34.77
N ASN A 25 13.34 18.76 35.50
CA ASN A 25 13.28 18.73 36.97
C ASN A 25 11.95 18.18 37.52
N ALA A 26 10.99 17.82 36.67
CA ALA A 26 9.70 17.31 37.12
C ALA A 26 9.82 15.92 37.77
N PRO A 27 9.09 15.66 38.87
CA PRO A 27 8.91 14.31 39.38
C PRO A 27 8.40 13.38 38.26
N GLY A 28 9.04 12.22 38.08
CA GLY A 28 8.68 11.29 37.01
C GLY A 28 9.33 11.56 35.65
N TYR A 29 10.22 12.56 35.52
CA TYR A 29 10.95 12.83 34.27
C TYR A 29 11.62 11.58 33.68
N LYS A 30 12.30 10.76 34.49
CA LYS A 30 12.91 9.50 34.01
C LYS A 30 11.89 8.53 33.42
N ARG A 31 10.68 8.45 34.00
CA ARG A 31 9.60 7.62 33.49
C ARG A 31 9.06 8.19 32.18
N TRP A 32 8.82 9.49 32.13
CA TRP A 32 8.42 10.19 30.91
C TRP A 32 9.45 10.02 29.78
N GLN A 33 10.74 10.16 30.07
CA GLN A 33 11.82 9.97 29.11
C GLN A 33 11.82 8.54 28.55
N SER A 34 11.63 7.53 29.42
CA SER A 34 11.47 6.14 28.99
C SER A 34 10.24 5.92 28.11
N MET A 35 9.11 6.58 28.40
CA MET A 35 7.91 6.51 27.54
C MET A 35 8.18 7.11 26.17
N VAL A 36 8.79 8.31 26.10
CA VAL A 36 9.15 8.95 24.83
C VAL A 36 10.12 8.08 24.04
N ALA A 37 11.16 7.54 24.69
CA ALA A 37 12.11 6.63 24.04
C ALA A 37 11.43 5.36 23.48
N ALA A 38 10.46 4.80 24.22
CA ALA A 38 9.69 3.63 23.77
C ALA A 38 8.83 3.89 22.53
N THR A 39 8.50 5.15 22.21
CA THR A 39 7.81 5.48 20.95
C THR A 39 8.71 5.39 19.71
N GLY A 40 10.03 5.22 19.89
CA GLY A 40 10.98 5.06 18.78
C GLY A 40 11.14 6.34 17.93
N GLY A 41 10.92 7.52 18.51
CA GLY A 41 11.01 8.80 17.81
C GLY A 41 9.74 9.18 17.03
N CYS A 42 8.58 8.63 17.41
CA CYS A 42 7.30 8.99 16.81
C CYS A 42 7.03 10.50 16.95
N GLY A 43 6.76 11.19 15.83
CA GLY A 43 6.43 12.62 15.84
C GLY A 43 5.01 12.95 16.28
N HIS A 44 4.14 11.95 16.35
CA HIS A 44 2.72 12.09 16.70
C HIS A 44 2.25 10.95 17.62
N PRO A 45 2.84 10.79 18.82
CA PRO A 45 2.46 9.69 19.70
C PRO A 45 0.98 9.75 20.06
N VAL A 46 0.37 8.57 20.20
CA VAL A 46 -1.00 8.42 20.71
C VAL A 46 -0.93 8.41 22.23
N HIS A 47 -1.78 9.23 22.86
CA HIS A 47 -1.91 9.34 24.30
C HIS A 47 -3.05 8.41 24.75
N LEU A 48 -2.70 7.31 25.40
CA LEU A 48 -3.67 6.36 25.94
C LEU A 48 -3.97 6.71 27.41
N ALA A 49 -5.24 6.73 27.75
CA ALA A 49 -5.73 6.77 29.12
C ALA A 49 -6.51 5.49 29.41
N GLY A 50 -6.25 4.84 30.54
CA GLY A 50 -7.00 3.67 30.96
C GLY A 50 -6.23 2.74 31.88
N GLN A 51 -6.75 1.52 32.00
CA GLN A 51 -6.21 0.48 32.86
C GLN A 51 -6.12 -0.85 32.11
N SER A 52 -5.18 -1.70 32.50
CA SER A 52 -5.01 -3.05 32.01
C SER A 52 -4.89 -4.00 33.19
N MET A 53 -5.56 -5.14 33.12
CA MET A 53 -5.42 -6.21 34.10
C MET A 53 -5.18 -7.54 33.38
N ILE A 54 -4.20 -8.30 33.85
CA ILE A 54 -3.96 -9.69 33.45
C ILE A 54 -4.50 -10.56 34.57
N VAL A 55 -5.43 -11.45 34.25
CA VAL A 55 -6.13 -12.29 35.20
C VAL A 55 -5.89 -13.75 34.84
N ASP A 56 -5.64 -14.60 35.82
CA ASP A 56 -5.60 -16.04 35.64
C ASP A 56 -6.99 -16.57 35.27
N ALA A 57 -7.10 -17.26 34.14
CA ALA A 57 -8.38 -17.69 33.60
C ALA A 57 -9.06 -18.81 34.42
N GLY A 58 -8.29 -19.57 35.21
CA GLY A 58 -8.80 -20.68 36.01
C GLY A 58 -9.19 -20.26 37.43
N THR A 59 -8.40 -19.39 38.06
CA THR A 59 -8.59 -18.97 39.45
C THR A 59 -9.28 -17.61 39.59
N GLY A 60 -9.23 -16.76 38.56
CA GLY A 60 -9.70 -15.37 38.62
C GLY A 60 -8.75 -14.43 39.37
N GLU A 61 -7.55 -14.88 39.73
CA GLU A 61 -6.54 -14.05 40.40
C GLU A 61 -5.96 -12.99 39.46
N ILE A 62 -5.82 -11.75 39.95
CA ILE A 62 -5.17 -10.67 39.21
C ILE A 62 -3.66 -10.84 39.28
N LEU A 63 -3.04 -11.24 38.17
CA LEU A 63 -1.59 -11.43 38.03
C LEU A 63 -0.86 -10.09 37.82
N HIS A 64 -1.52 -9.14 37.15
CA HIS A 64 -0.97 -7.81 36.90
C HIS A 64 -2.09 -6.78 36.78
N ALA A 65 -1.86 -5.58 37.33
CA ALA A 65 -2.74 -4.44 37.15
C ALA A 65 -1.91 -3.20 36.83
N TYR A 66 -2.36 -2.41 35.86
CA TYR A 66 -1.73 -1.20 35.39
C TYR A 66 -2.80 -0.13 35.20
N THR A 67 -2.52 1.11 35.62
CA THR A 67 -3.35 2.30 35.33
C THR A 67 -2.46 3.45 34.87
N THR A 68 -2.95 4.23 33.91
CA THR A 68 -2.27 5.44 33.44
C THR A 68 -2.33 6.59 34.45
N ASP A 69 -3.17 6.51 35.47
CA ASP A 69 -3.25 7.51 36.54
C ASP A 69 -1.93 7.63 37.32
N ALA A 70 -1.14 6.57 37.32
CA ALA A 70 0.19 6.53 37.93
C ALA A 70 1.30 7.05 37.00
N GLU A 71 1.00 7.37 35.73
CA GLU A 71 1.99 7.91 34.80
C GLU A 71 2.21 9.42 35.03
N PRO A 72 3.42 9.94 34.79
CA PRO A 72 3.75 11.36 35.03
C PRO A 72 2.84 12.36 34.32
N SER A 73 2.30 11.99 33.16
CA SER A 73 1.39 12.80 32.35
C SER A 73 -0.06 12.31 32.39
N GLY A 74 -0.41 11.36 33.26
CA GLY A 74 -1.74 10.71 33.29
C GLY A 74 -2.05 9.84 32.05
N HIS A 75 -1.05 9.62 31.20
CA HIS A 75 -1.18 8.94 29.92
C HIS A 75 0.04 8.07 29.61
N LEU A 76 -0.20 6.97 28.92
CA LEU A 76 0.83 6.18 28.27
C LEU A 76 1.03 6.66 26.83
N LEU A 77 2.28 6.84 26.42
CA LEU A 77 2.62 7.19 25.04
C LEU A 77 2.87 5.93 24.20
N VAL A 78 2.17 5.83 23.07
CA VAL A 78 2.36 4.75 22.09
C VAL A 78 2.67 5.35 20.72
N ALA A 79 3.59 4.74 19.97
CA ALA A 79 3.87 5.16 18.60
C ALA A 79 2.60 5.10 17.74
N CYS A 80 2.36 6.10 16.88
CA CYS A 80 1.13 6.15 16.07
C CYS A 80 0.97 5.01 15.05
N GLY A 81 2.05 4.30 14.74
CA GLY A 81 2.04 3.24 13.71
C GLY A 81 1.70 3.73 12.31
N ASN A 82 1.74 5.05 12.06
CA ASN A 82 1.37 5.59 10.75
C ASN A 82 2.46 5.22 9.73
N ARG A 83 2.07 4.45 8.71
CA ARG A 83 2.99 4.02 7.66
C ARG A 83 3.39 5.12 6.67
N ARG A 84 2.70 6.26 6.65
CA ARG A 84 2.95 7.36 5.71
C ARG A 84 4.12 8.21 6.19
N ALA A 85 5.15 8.33 5.36
CA ALA A 85 6.33 9.12 5.68
C ALA A 85 6.00 10.62 5.83
N SER A 86 4.99 11.14 5.12
CA SER A 86 4.53 12.53 5.25
C SER A 86 3.94 12.83 6.62
N VAL A 87 3.36 11.84 7.30
CA VAL A 87 2.72 12.01 8.60
C VAL A 87 3.69 11.68 9.73
N CYS A 88 4.41 10.56 9.66
CA CYS A 88 5.37 10.20 10.70
C CYS A 88 6.57 9.46 10.08
N PRO A 89 7.69 10.17 9.81
CA PRO A 89 8.88 9.57 9.22
C PRO A 89 9.43 8.38 10.01
N ALA A 90 9.46 8.48 11.35
CA ALA A 90 9.98 7.42 12.22
C ALA A 90 9.14 6.14 12.14
N CYS A 91 7.82 6.23 12.37
CA CYS A 91 6.94 5.05 12.30
C CYS A 91 6.89 4.45 10.89
N SER A 92 6.94 5.30 9.85
CA SER A 92 7.01 4.84 8.46
C SER A 92 8.29 4.05 8.19
N GLN A 93 9.45 4.53 8.68
CA GLN A 93 10.72 3.84 8.52
C GLN A 93 10.73 2.48 9.23
N THR A 94 10.22 2.39 10.45
CA THR A 94 10.06 1.12 11.16
C THR A 94 9.16 0.16 10.37
N TYR A 95 8.00 0.64 9.92
CA TYR A 95 7.07 -0.16 9.11
C TYR A 95 7.72 -0.66 7.80
N GLN A 96 8.52 0.17 7.13
CA GLN A 96 9.27 -0.22 5.94
C GLN A 96 10.29 -1.32 6.24
N ALA A 97 11.07 -1.16 7.31
CA ALA A 97 12.07 -2.14 7.73
C ALA A 97 11.40 -3.48 8.11
N ASP A 98 10.31 -3.43 8.87
CA ASP A 98 9.54 -4.63 9.24
C ASP A 98 8.98 -5.32 8.00
N THR A 99 8.40 -4.56 7.06
CA THR A 99 7.92 -5.11 5.79
C THR A 99 9.05 -5.75 5.01
N PHE A 100 10.22 -5.10 4.91
CA PHE A 100 11.40 -5.68 4.26
C PHE A 100 11.77 -7.02 4.88
N HIS A 101 11.85 -7.10 6.20
CA HIS A 101 12.22 -8.32 6.91
C HIS A 101 11.17 -9.42 6.77
N LEU A 102 9.88 -9.10 6.79
CA LEU A 102 8.80 -10.09 6.58
C LEU A 102 8.83 -10.66 5.16
N ILE A 103 8.99 -9.81 4.14
CA ILE A 103 9.06 -10.25 2.74
C ILE A 103 10.33 -11.07 2.52
N ARG A 104 11.48 -10.59 3.01
CA ARG A 104 12.75 -11.32 2.91
C ARG A 104 12.67 -12.67 3.60
N ALA A 105 12.06 -12.75 4.77
CA ALA A 105 11.86 -14.02 5.48
C ALA A 105 11.05 -15.03 4.66
N GLY A 106 10.01 -14.57 3.96
CA GLY A 106 9.26 -15.40 3.03
C GLY A 106 9.98 -15.73 1.73
N LEU A 107 11.05 -15.04 1.37
CA LEU A 107 11.79 -15.33 0.15
C LEU A 107 13.02 -16.20 0.43
N SER A 108 13.79 -15.91 1.47
CA SER A 108 15.07 -16.59 1.70
C SER A 108 15.01 -17.51 2.92
N SER A 109 14.75 -16.94 4.10
CA SER A 109 14.66 -17.62 5.41
C SER A 109 14.54 -16.60 6.54
N GLY A 110 14.21 -17.08 7.75
CA GLY A 110 14.20 -16.31 9.00
C GLY A 110 12.81 -16.13 9.59
N LYS A 111 12.73 -15.58 10.81
CA LYS A 111 11.44 -15.36 11.52
C LYS A 111 10.53 -16.61 11.56
N GLY A 112 11.11 -17.79 11.71
CA GLY A 112 10.40 -19.08 11.72
C GLY A 112 10.20 -19.72 10.33
N VAL A 113 10.70 -19.12 9.26
CA VAL A 113 10.69 -19.67 7.90
C VAL A 113 12.04 -20.36 7.59
N PRO A 114 12.04 -21.61 7.11
CA PRO A 114 13.28 -22.33 6.78
C PRO A 114 13.91 -21.87 5.46
N GLU A 115 15.19 -22.19 5.27
CA GLU A 115 15.96 -21.88 4.04
C GLU A 115 15.43 -22.57 2.79
N THR A 116 14.72 -23.69 2.95
CA THR A 116 14.07 -24.41 1.85
C THR A 116 13.00 -23.59 1.13
N VAL A 117 12.45 -22.54 1.78
CA VAL A 117 11.45 -21.65 1.17
C VAL A 117 11.96 -20.94 -0.10
N SER A 118 13.28 -20.79 -0.20
CA SER A 118 13.93 -20.18 -1.34
C SER A 118 13.70 -20.99 -2.63
N ALA A 119 13.54 -22.31 -2.52
CA ALA A 119 13.22 -23.20 -3.64
C ALA A 119 11.72 -23.24 -4.00
N HIS A 120 10.84 -22.62 -3.21
CA HIS A 120 9.40 -22.68 -3.45
C HIS A 120 9.01 -21.84 -4.67
N PRO A 121 8.17 -22.34 -5.60
CA PRO A 121 7.78 -21.61 -6.81
C PRO A 121 7.03 -20.34 -6.49
N ARG A 122 7.42 -19.26 -7.17
CA ARG A 122 6.98 -17.90 -6.88
C ARG A 122 7.09 -16.98 -8.08
N THR A 123 6.22 -15.99 -8.09
CA THR A 123 6.07 -15.07 -9.21
C THR A 123 5.77 -13.67 -8.68
N PHE A 124 6.46 -12.68 -9.23
CA PHE A 124 6.14 -11.28 -9.09
C PHE A 124 5.08 -10.90 -10.13
N VAL A 125 3.97 -10.33 -9.69
CA VAL A 125 2.82 -9.98 -10.53
C VAL A 125 2.51 -8.51 -10.37
N THR A 126 2.30 -7.81 -11.48
CA THR A 126 1.76 -6.45 -11.48
C THR A 126 0.37 -6.44 -12.12
N LEU A 127 -0.64 -6.03 -11.35
CA LEU A 127 -2.02 -5.86 -11.80
C LEU A 127 -2.36 -4.38 -11.88
N THR A 128 -2.91 -3.92 -13.00
CA THR A 128 -3.16 -2.49 -13.24
C THR A 128 -4.63 -2.17 -13.42
N ALA A 129 -4.99 -0.91 -13.20
CA ALA A 129 -6.30 -0.38 -13.54
C ALA A 129 -6.50 -0.31 -15.06
N PRO A 130 -7.74 -0.42 -15.55
CA PRO A 130 -8.09 -0.08 -16.93
C PRO A 130 -7.62 1.33 -17.32
N SER A 131 -7.63 1.59 -18.63
CA SER A 131 -7.50 2.94 -19.16
C SER A 131 -8.86 3.64 -19.08
N PHE A 132 -8.95 4.73 -18.32
CA PHE A 132 -10.14 5.59 -18.25
C PHE A 132 -10.10 6.76 -19.25
N GLY A 133 -9.02 6.86 -20.03
CA GLY A 133 -8.84 7.91 -21.02
C GLY A 133 -7.36 8.15 -21.31
N PRO A 134 -7.05 8.90 -22.38
CA PRO A 134 -5.67 9.27 -22.67
C PRO A 134 -5.15 10.26 -21.62
N VAL A 135 -4.00 9.93 -21.02
CA VAL A 135 -3.27 10.82 -20.10
C VAL A 135 -1.91 11.20 -20.66
N HIS A 136 -1.36 12.31 -20.17
CA HIS A 136 0.02 12.70 -20.40
C HIS A 136 0.98 11.69 -19.74
N ALA A 137 2.06 11.34 -20.44
CA ALA A 137 3.04 10.36 -19.99
C ALA A 137 4.45 10.79 -20.38
N HIS A 138 5.42 10.52 -19.49
CA HIS A 138 6.84 10.68 -19.78
C HIS A 138 7.31 9.51 -20.62
N ARG A 139 8.06 9.79 -21.68
CA ARG A 139 8.70 8.77 -22.53
C ARG A 139 10.09 9.27 -22.90
N ASP A 140 11.12 8.51 -22.54
CA ASP A 140 12.51 8.91 -22.75
C ASP A 140 12.77 9.29 -24.22
N CYS A 141 13.16 10.55 -24.43
CA CYS A 141 13.45 11.14 -25.74
C CYS A 141 12.31 11.05 -26.78
N ARG A 142 11.08 10.72 -26.37
CA ARG A 142 9.92 10.54 -27.26
C ARG A 142 8.80 11.52 -26.92
N ALA A 143 7.98 11.82 -27.93
CA ALA A 143 6.75 12.57 -27.71
C ALA A 143 5.82 11.82 -26.73
N CYS A 144 5.14 12.58 -25.88
CA CYS A 144 4.23 12.10 -24.84
C CYS A 144 3.26 11.03 -25.36
N ARG A 145 2.47 11.39 -26.37
CA ARG A 145 1.44 10.54 -26.96
C ARG A 145 1.19 10.98 -28.40
N PRO A 146 2.09 10.64 -29.34
CA PRO A 146 1.95 11.06 -30.73
C PRO A 146 0.70 10.39 -31.34
N ARG A 147 -0.26 11.21 -31.76
CA ARG A 147 -1.43 10.81 -32.57
C ARG A 147 -1.45 11.67 -33.84
N LYS A 148 -2.50 11.56 -34.66
CA LYS A 148 -2.69 12.49 -35.78
C LYS A 148 -2.81 13.92 -35.22
N ARG A 149 -1.98 14.85 -35.71
CA ARG A 149 -1.80 16.21 -35.17
C ARG A 149 -3.06 17.08 -35.27
N ASP A 150 -3.91 16.77 -36.22
CA ASP A 150 -5.16 17.46 -36.55
C ASP A 150 -6.38 16.78 -35.93
N ARG A 151 -6.22 15.61 -35.31
CA ARG A 151 -7.35 14.86 -34.75
C ARG A 151 -7.79 15.49 -33.43
N LEU A 152 -9.01 15.98 -33.44
CA LEU A 152 -9.72 16.50 -32.27
C LEU A 152 -10.65 15.42 -31.68
N CYS A 153 -10.90 15.51 -30.38
CA CYS A 153 -12.01 14.82 -29.73
C CYS A 153 -13.33 15.55 -30.01
N GLU A 154 -14.44 14.97 -29.56
CA GLU A 154 -15.77 15.61 -29.65
C GLU A 154 -15.86 16.95 -28.90
N HIS A 155 -14.99 17.19 -27.91
CA HIS A 155 -14.87 18.44 -27.17
C HIS A 155 -13.93 19.46 -27.85
N GLY A 156 -13.45 19.20 -29.06
CA GLY A 156 -12.60 20.11 -29.83
C GLY A 156 -11.14 20.18 -29.35
N ARG A 157 -10.70 19.29 -28.45
CA ARG A 157 -9.30 19.22 -27.97
C ARG A 157 -8.49 18.17 -28.72
N LEU A 158 -7.17 18.35 -28.82
CA LEU A 158 -6.29 17.36 -29.44
C LEU A 158 -6.35 16.01 -28.70
N VAL A 159 -6.43 14.90 -29.43
CA VAL A 159 -6.42 13.54 -28.81
C VAL A 159 -5.02 13.00 -28.49
N GLY A 160 -3.99 13.79 -28.76
CA GLY A 160 -2.60 13.43 -28.55
C GLY A 160 -1.77 14.62 -28.09
N CYS A 161 -0.60 14.32 -27.54
CA CYS A 161 0.38 15.32 -27.11
C CYS A 161 1.72 15.01 -27.79
N HIS A 162 2.24 15.98 -28.54
CA HIS A 162 3.53 15.88 -29.22
C HIS A 162 4.69 16.47 -28.42
N LEU A 163 4.39 17.09 -27.27
CA LEU A 163 5.41 17.62 -26.36
C LEU A 163 6.25 16.47 -25.79
N ARG A 164 7.50 16.79 -25.47
CA ARG A 164 8.37 15.94 -24.67
C ARG A 164 8.33 16.49 -23.26
N HIS A 165 7.56 15.85 -22.40
CA HIS A 165 7.48 16.23 -20.99
C HIS A 165 8.80 15.88 -20.30
N ALA A 166 9.24 16.72 -19.37
CA ALA A 166 10.34 16.39 -18.45
C ALA A 166 9.86 15.38 -17.39
N PRO A 167 10.75 14.65 -16.71
CA PRO A 167 10.34 13.66 -15.70
C PRO A 167 9.54 14.24 -14.53
N GLN A 168 9.57 15.55 -14.25
CA GLN A 168 8.84 16.20 -13.16
C GLN A 168 7.71 17.12 -13.66
N ASP A 169 7.35 17.03 -14.94
CA ASP A 169 6.30 17.84 -15.53
C ASP A 169 4.94 17.57 -14.85
N GLU A 170 4.27 18.64 -14.39
CA GLU A 170 3.02 18.60 -13.64
C GLU A 170 1.84 18.03 -14.44
N LEU A 171 1.90 18.10 -15.77
CA LEU A 171 0.86 17.53 -16.63
C LEU A 171 0.88 16.01 -16.59
N LEU A 172 1.98 15.37 -16.19
CA LEU A 172 2.12 13.92 -16.24
C LEU A 172 1.10 13.20 -15.36
N GLY A 173 0.33 12.30 -15.98
CA GLY A 173 -0.79 11.61 -15.36
C GLY A 173 -2.13 12.33 -15.49
N GLN A 174 -2.13 13.62 -15.85
CA GLN A 174 -3.36 14.36 -16.13
C GLN A 174 -3.97 13.93 -17.47
N PRO A 175 -5.30 13.98 -17.61
CA PRO A 175 -5.95 13.70 -18.88
C PRO A 175 -5.56 14.67 -19.98
N ILE A 176 -5.39 14.16 -21.21
CA ILE A 176 -5.19 15.01 -22.40
C ILE A 176 -6.43 15.90 -22.64
N CYS A 177 -7.62 15.34 -22.42
CA CYS A 177 -8.89 16.06 -22.45
C CYS A 177 -9.65 15.70 -21.17
N PRO A 178 -9.82 16.63 -20.22
CA PRO A 178 -10.55 16.38 -18.98
C PRO A 178 -11.95 15.83 -19.24
N ASP A 179 -12.64 16.38 -20.24
CA ASP A 179 -14.02 16.02 -20.58
C ASP A 179 -14.15 14.62 -21.22
N CYS A 180 -13.06 14.06 -21.76
CA CYS A 180 -13.06 12.70 -22.32
C CYS A 180 -12.62 11.64 -21.30
N TYR A 181 -12.20 12.04 -20.10
CA TYR A 181 -11.68 11.10 -19.10
C TYR A 181 -12.82 10.57 -18.24
N ASP A 182 -12.92 9.25 -18.13
CA ASP A 182 -13.92 8.58 -17.30
C ASP A 182 -13.52 8.64 -15.81
N TYR A 183 -13.76 9.81 -15.20
CA TYR A 183 -13.53 10.01 -13.77
C TYR A 183 -14.43 9.10 -12.91
N THR A 184 -15.67 8.86 -13.34
CA THR A 184 -16.62 8.02 -12.61
C THR A 184 -16.08 6.59 -12.52
N GLY A 185 -15.71 5.99 -13.65
CA GLY A 185 -15.09 4.68 -13.69
C GLY A 185 -13.78 4.63 -12.90
N ALA A 186 -12.94 5.65 -13.01
CA ALA A 186 -11.67 5.72 -12.28
C ALA A 186 -11.87 5.70 -10.75
N VAL A 187 -12.80 6.52 -10.24
CA VAL A 187 -13.12 6.59 -8.81
C VAL A 187 -13.77 5.31 -8.31
N LEU A 188 -14.76 4.77 -9.05
CA LEU A 188 -15.42 3.52 -8.68
C LEU A 188 -14.43 2.36 -8.69
N TRP A 189 -13.58 2.25 -9.70
CA TRP A 189 -12.54 1.24 -9.77
C TRP A 189 -11.58 1.34 -8.57
N GLN A 190 -11.09 2.54 -8.28
CA GLN A 190 -10.17 2.81 -7.16
C GLN A 190 -10.80 2.41 -5.81
N ALA A 191 -12.07 2.77 -5.58
CA ALA A 191 -12.81 2.44 -4.37
C ALA A 191 -13.02 0.93 -4.19
N HIS A 192 -13.16 0.18 -5.29
CA HIS A 192 -13.42 -1.26 -5.29
C HIS A 192 -12.18 -2.12 -5.60
N ALA A 193 -10.99 -1.53 -5.72
CA ALA A 193 -9.76 -2.24 -6.05
C ALA A 193 -9.38 -3.34 -5.02
N GLY A 194 -9.74 -3.14 -3.75
CA GLY A 194 -9.61 -4.18 -2.71
C GLY A 194 -10.54 -5.39 -2.95
N GLY A 195 -11.75 -5.14 -3.43
CA GLY A 195 -12.69 -6.19 -3.83
C GLY A 195 -12.22 -6.94 -5.08
N LEU A 196 -11.66 -6.22 -6.06
CA LEU A 196 -11.05 -6.83 -7.24
C LEU A 196 -9.88 -7.74 -6.87
N TRP A 197 -9.02 -7.31 -5.94
CA TRP A 197 -7.96 -8.15 -5.39
C TRP A 197 -8.53 -9.43 -4.76
N HIS A 198 -9.57 -9.29 -3.93
CA HIS A 198 -10.21 -10.45 -3.33
C HIS A 198 -10.72 -11.44 -4.38
N ARG A 199 -11.44 -10.96 -5.40
CA ARG A 199 -11.95 -11.78 -6.52
C ARG A 199 -10.82 -12.45 -7.30
N PHE A 200 -9.74 -11.72 -7.59
CA PHE A 200 -8.53 -12.29 -8.20
C PHE A 200 -7.96 -13.44 -7.38
N THR A 201 -7.82 -13.29 -6.06
CA THR A 201 -7.25 -14.39 -5.24
C THR A 201 -8.17 -15.61 -5.15
N LEU A 202 -9.49 -15.44 -5.31
CA LEU A 202 -10.43 -16.56 -5.40
C LEU A 202 -10.30 -17.28 -6.74
N ALA A 203 -10.32 -16.50 -7.83
CA ALA A 203 -10.15 -16.99 -9.20
C ALA A 203 -8.81 -17.72 -9.37
N LEU A 204 -7.72 -17.17 -8.83
CA LEU A 204 -6.40 -17.79 -8.90
C LEU A 204 -6.38 -19.17 -8.23
N ARG A 205 -7.00 -19.32 -7.05
CA ARG A 205 -7.09 -20.63 -6.39
C ARG A 205 -7.95 -21.61 -7.18
N GLN A 206 -8.93 -21.13 -7.93
CA GLN A 206 -9.75 -21.95 -8.80
C GLN A 206 -8.97 -22.40 -10.04
N GLU A 207 -8.26 -21.49 -10.70
CA GLU A 207 -7.43 -21.77 -11.87
C GLU A 207 -6.28 -22.74 -11.53
N LEU A 208 -5.59 -22.54 -10.41
CA LEU A 208 -4.53 -23.44 -9.95
C LEU A 208 -5.06 -24.87 -9.71
N ALA A 209 -6.22 -24.99 -9.07
CA ALA A 209 -6.83 -26.29 -8.84
C ALA A 209 -7.29 -26.95 -10.16
N GLY A 210 -7.94 -26.18 -11.04
CA GLY A 210 -8.41 -26.65 -12.34
C GLY A 210 -7.27 -27.14 -13.24
N GLN A 211 -6.18 -26.38 -13.31
CA GLN A 211 -5.00 -26.76 -14.10
C GLN A 211 -4.25 -27.96 -13.51
N ALA A 212 -4.33 -28.17 -12.19
CA ALA A 212 -3.86 -29.39 -11.54
C ALA A 212 -4.81 -30.59 -11.69
N GLY A 213 -5.95 -30.44 -12.37
CA GLY A 213 -6.97 -31.49 -12.52
C GLY A 213 -7.71 -31.82 -11.22
N MET A 214 -7.77 -30.87 -10.28
CA MET A 214 -8.28 -31.07 -8.93
C MET A 214 -9.43 -30.14 -8.57
N THR A 215 -10.21 -30.54 -7.57
CA THR A 215 -11.10 -29.59 -6.88
C THR A 215 -10.27 -28.66 -5.98
N ARG A 216 -10.81 -27.47 -5.66
CA ARG A 216 -10.15 -26.53 -4.72
C ARG A 216 -9.87 -27.16 -3.34
N ARG A 217 -10.75 -28.05 -2.87
CA ARG A 217 -10.60 -28.75 -1.60
C ARG A 217 -9.48 -29.79 -1.65
N ALA A 218 -9.32 -30.49 -2.77
CA ALA A 218 -8.21 -31.42 -2.98
C ALA A 218 -6.88 -30.67 -3.12
N PHE A 219 -6.85 -29.60 -3.92
CA PHE A 219 -5.65 -28.75 -4.05
C PHE A 219 -5.13 -28.26 -2.70
N ALA A 220 -6.02 -27.79 -1.81
CA ALA A 220 -5.63 -27.29 -0.49
C ALA A 220 -5.02 -28.35 0.45
N GLN A 221 -5.17 -29.65 0.15
CA GLN A 221 -4.51 -30.73 0.89
C GLN A 221 -3.07 -30.98 0.42
N HIS A 222 -2.70 -30.44 -0.74
CA HIS A 222 -1.39 -30.65 -1.35
C HIS A 222 -0.57 -29.36 -1.48
N ALA A 223 -1.21 -28.21 -1.64
CA ALA A 223 -0.52 -26.95 -1.84
C ALA A 223 -1.27 -25.76 -1.25
N LYS A 224 -0.51 -24.78 -0.76
CA LYS A 224 -1.01 -23.52 -0.23
C LYS A 224 -0.52 -22.35 -1.07
N VAL A 225 -1.45 -21.45 -1.41
CA VAL A 225 -1.13 -20.19 -2.09
C VAL A 225 -0.90 -19.11 -1.05
N SER A 226 0.36 -18.68 -0.93
CA SER A 226 0.79 -17.57 -0.08
C SER A 226 1.06 -16.35 -0.94
N PHE A 227 0.73 -15.15 -0.44
CA PHE A 227 1.05 -13.92 -1.16
C PHE A 227 1.37 -12.77 -0.23
N ALA A 228 2.16 -11.83 -0.73
CA ALA A 228 2.29 -10.50 -0.19
C ALA A 228 2.04 -9.47 -1.29
N LYS A 229 1.39 -8.37 -0.97
CA LYS A 229 1.05 -7.34 -1.96
C LYS A 229 1.23 -5.93 -1.42
N VAL A 230 1.51 -5.01 -2.32
CA VAL A 230 1.49 -3.57 -2.09
C VAL A 230 0.67 -2.88 -3.18
N ALA A 231 0.02 -1.79 -2.82
CA ALA A 231 -0.63 -0.90 -3.76
C ALA A 231 0.27 0.32 -3.95
N GLU A 232 0.59 0.65 -5.19
CA GLU A 232 1.36 1.84 -5.54
C GLU A 232 0.51 2.73 -6.45
N TYR A 233 0.50 4.03 -6.14
CA TYR A 233 -0.16 5.02 -6.98
C TYR A 233 0.68 5.31 -8.22
N GLN A 234 0.04 5.23 -9.37
CA GLN A 234 0.58 5.75 -10.62
C GLN A 234 0.39 7.26 -10.67
N ARG A 235 1.18 7.95 -11.50
CA ARG A 235 1.02 9.40 -11.71
C ARG A 235 -0.38 9.84 -12.11
N ARG A 236 -1.15 8.96 -12.74
CA ARG A 236 -2.57 9.20 -13.08
C ARG A 236 -3.54 9.04 -11.91
N GLY A 237 -3.04 8.95 -10.67
CA GLY A 237 -3.83 8.80 -9.45
C GLY A 237 -4.44 7.42 -9.21
N LEU A 238 -4.23 6.46 -10.13
CA LEU A 238 -4.78 5.11 -10.01
C LEU A 238 -3.75 4.15 -9.42
N ILE A 239 -4.19 3.27 -8.52
CA ILE A 239 -3.29 2.26 -7.97
C ILE A 239 -3.05 1.13 -8.97
N HIS A 240 -1.85 0.58 -8.94
CA HIS A 240 -1.59 -0.79 -9.37
C HIS A 240 -1.17 -1.63 -8.17
N PHE A 241 -1.34 -2.94 -8.27
CA PHE A 241 -0.83 -3.86 -7.27
C PHE A 241 0.45 -4.51 -7.76
N HIS A 242 1.45 -4.55 -6.89
CA HIS A 242 2.56 -5.47 -7.00
C HIS A 242 2.37 -6.58 -5.98
N ALA A 243 2.50 -7.83 -6.42
CA ALA A 243 2.33 -8.99 -5.55
C ALA A 243 3.42 -10.02 -5.79
N ILE A 244 3.87 -10.64 -4.70
CA ILE A 244 4.60 -11.89 -4.73
C ILE A 244 3.58 -12.98 -4.44
N ILE A 245 3.47 -13.96 -5.31
CA ILE A 245 2.61 -15.12 -5.13
C ILE A 245 3.50 -16.34 -5.10
N ARG A 246 3.37 -17.18 -4.08
CA ARG A 246 4.20 -18.37 -3.83
C ARG A 246 3.32 -19.60 -3.60
N LEU A 247 3.77 -20.74 -4.09
CA LEU A 247 3.21 -22.05 -3.77
C LEU A 247 4.05 -22.71 -2.68
N ASP A 248 3.39 -23.17 -1.63
CA ASP A 248 3.97 -23.92 -0.52
C ASP A 248 3.29 -25.30 -0.43
N GLY A 249 3.83 -26.20 0.39
CA GLY A 249 3.12 -27.39 0.85
C GLY A 249 1.87 -27.04 1.68
N PRO A 250 1.03 -28.02 2.04
CA PRO A 250 -0.24 -27.79 2.72
C PRO A 250 -0.07 -27.09 4.08
N ASN A 251 1.02 -27.36 4.80
CA ASN A 251 1.32 -26.73 6.08
C ASN A 251 2.03 -25.36 5.95
N GLY A 252 2.24 -24.88 4.72
CA GLY A 252 2.83 -23.57 4.44
C GLY A 252 4.36 -23.63 4.26
N PRO A 253 5.09 -22.55 4.58
CA PRO A 253 6.46 -22.35 4.11
C PRO A 253 7.49 -23.33 4.66
N THR A 254 7.11 -24.14 5.66
CA THR A 254 7.97 -25.18 6.23
C THR A 254 7.98 -26.47 5.42
N GLU A 255 7.08 -26.60 4.46
CA GLU A 255 6.90 -27.80 3.65
C GLU A 255 6.98 -27.43 2.16
N PRO A 256 7.78 -28.15 1.37
CA PRO A 256 7.87 -27.89 -0.06
C PRO A 256 6.53 -28.20 -0.75
N PRO A 257 6.19 -27.46 -1.81
CA PRO A 257 5.05 -27.83 -2.63
C PRO A 257 5.35 -29.11 -3.42
N PRO A 258 4.32 -29.83 -3.90
CA PRO A 258 4.50 -31.00 -4.76
C PRO A 258 5.23 -30.66 -6.07
N ASP A 259 5.90 -31.64 -6.68
CA ASP A 259 6.71 -31.43 -7.90
C ASP A 259 5.92 -30.84 -9.07
N TRP A 260 4.63 -31.13 -9.17
CA TRP A 260 3.75 -30.58 -10.21
C TRP A 260 3.40 -29.09 -10.00
N ALA A 261 3.57 -28.56 -8.79
CA ALA A 261 3.17 -27.22 -8.38
C ALA A 261 4.27 -26.18 -8.67
N GLY A 262 4.82 -26.19 -9.88
CA GLY A 262 5.95 -25.35 -10.30
C GLY A 262 5.59 -23.91 -10.71
N HIS A 263 6.60 -23.13 -11.11
CA HIS A 263 6.42 -21.76 -11.60
C HIS A 263 5.50 -21.69 -12.81
N HIS A 264 5.54 -22.72 -13.67
CA HIS A 264 4.70 -22.81 -14.87
C HIS A 264 3.20 -22.74 -14.52
N LEU A 265 2.78 -23.49 -13.51
CA LEU A 265 1.41 -23.52 -13.01
C LEU A 265 0.97 -22.12 -12.54
N LEU A 266 1.82 -21.41 -11.79
CA LEU A 266 1.55 -20.01 -11.41
C LEU A 266 1.38 -19.12 -12.64
N THR A 267 2.33 -19.15 -13.57
CA THR A 267 2.33 -18.27 -14.75
C THR A 267 1.13 -18.53 -15.67
N GLN A 268 0.64 -19.77 -15.75
CA GLN A 268 -0.53 -20.12 -16.55
C GLN A 268 -1.85 -19.81 -15.85
N ALA A 269 -1.92 -19.91 -14.51
CA ALA A 269 -3.15 -19.66 -13.75
C ALA A 269 -3.45 -18.17 -13.55
N ILE A 270 -2.43 -17.31 -13.55
CA ILE A 270 -2.62 -15.88 -13.27
C ILE A 270 -3.45 -15.16 -14.35
N PRO A 271 -3.16 -15.25 -15.67
CA PRO A 271 -3.94 -14.54 -16.69
C PRO A 271 -5.45 -14.84 -16.67
N PRO A 272 -5.92 -16.10 -16.68
CA PRO A 272 -7.35 -16.38 -16.61
C PRO A 272 -7.97 -15.90 -15.29
N ALA A 273 -7.24 -15.98 -14.18
CA ALA A 273 -7.71 -15.45 -12.90
C ALA A 273 -7.89 -13.92 -12.90
N VAL A 274 -7.02 -13.19 -13.59
CA VAL A 274 -7.16 -11.74 -13.79
C VAL A 274 -8.38 -11.45 -14.65
N HIS A 275 -8.58 -12.17 -15.75
CA HIS A 275 -9.74 -11.98 -16.63
C HIS A 275 -11.08 -12.30 -15.96
N GLN A 276 -11.13 -13.32 -15.11
CA GLN A 276 -12.35 -13.72 -14.39
C GLN A 276 -12.68 -12.76 -13.24
N ALA A 277 -11.71 -12.05 -12.69
CA ALA A 277 -11.91 -11.17 -11.54
C ALA A 277 -12.73 -9.93 -11.93
N ALA A 278 -14.01 -9.95 -11.53
CA ALA A 278 -14.92 -8.82 -11.69
C ALA A 278 -15.63 -8.50 -10.37
N VAL A 279 -15.89 -7.21 -10.15
CA VAL A 279 -16.70 -6.71 -9.02
C VAL A 279 -17.84 -5.87 -9.57
N THR A 280 -19.08 -6.20 -9.19
CA THR A 280 -20.24 -5.35 -9.46
C THR A 280 -20.45 -4.40 -8.30
N THR A 281 -20.55 -3.11 -8.58
CA THR A 281 -20.83 -2.09 -7.55
C THR A 281 -22.23 -2.27 -6.99
N PRO A 282 -22.48 -1.87 -5.73
CA PRO A 282 -23.84 -1.71 -5.23
C PRO A 282 -24.66 -0.78 -6.14
N PRO A 283 -26.00 -0.94 -6.19
CA PRO A 283 -26.86 0.02 -6.87
C PRO A 283 -26.64 1.43 -6.30
N SER A 284 -26.56 2.42 -7.18
CA SER A 284 -26.41 3.83 -6.84
C SER A 284 -27.15 4.71 -7.85
N SER A 285 -27.18 6.02 -7.63
CA SER A 285 -27.66 7.00 -8.62
C SER A 285 -26.87 6.99 -9.92
N LEU A 286 -25.62 6.51 -9.89
CA LEU A 286 -24.76 6.32 -11.05
C LEU A 286 -24.99 4.96 -11.75
N GLY A 287 -25.97 4.17 -11.29
CA GLY A 287 -26.25 2.83 -11.79
C GLY A 287 -25.39 1.75 -11.12
N ARG A 288 -25.32 0.59 -11.78
CA ARG A 288 -24.46 -0.55 -11.41
C ARG A 288 -23.35 -0.69 -12.43
N TRP A 289 -22.12 -0.84 -11.94
CA TRP A 289 -20.92 -0.94 -12.75
C TRP A 289 -20.26 -2.29 -12.53
N THR A 290 -19.82 -2.93 -13.61
CA THR A 290 -18.95 -4.11 -13.53
C THR A 290 -17.52 -3.65 -13.76
N LEU A 291 -16.72 -3.78 -12.71
CA LEU A 291 -15.32 -3.35 -12.66
C LEU A 291 -14.42 -4.56 -12.89
N THR A 292 -13.35 -4.40 -13.66
CA THR A 292 -12.35 -5.45 -13.97
C THR A 292 -10.93 -4.89 -13.87
N TRP A 293 -9.92 -5.75 -13.98
CA TRP A 293 -8.54 -5.31 -14.20
C TRP A 293 -8.35 -4.74 -15.61
N GLY A 294 -7.30 -3.93 -15.79
CA GLY A 294 -6.86 -3.46 -17.09
C GLY A 294 -6.00 -4.49 -17.83
N ASP A 295 -5.74 -4.21 -19.12
CA ASP A 295 -5.02 -5.14 -20.01
C ASP A 295 -3.53 -5.31 -19.68
N GLN A 296 -2.94 -4.35 -18.97
CA GLN A 296 -1.52 -4.42 -18.62
C GLN A 296 -1.33 -5.34 -17.40
N LEU A 297 -0.73 -6.50 -17.67
CA LEU A 297 -0.37 -7.54 -16.72
C LEU A 297 1.11 -7.89 -16.93
N ASP A 298 1.91 -7.75 -15.87
CA ASP A 298 3.32 -8.18 -15.85
C ASP A 298 3.47 -9.37 -14.91
N ILE A 299 4.10 -10.45 -15.38
CA ILE A 299 4.29 -11.70 -14.66
C ILE A 299 5.75 -12.10 -14.81
N ARG A 300 6.49 -12.10 -13.70
CA ARG A 300 7.92 -12.43 -13.68
C ARG A 300 8.21 -13.49 -12.62
N PRO A 301 8.59 -14.72 -13.00
CA PRO A 301 9.09 -15.71 -12.05
C PRO A 301 10.26 -15.16 -11.24
N ILE A 302 10.30 -15.46 -9.94
CA ILE A 302 11.44 -15.10 -9.07
C ILE A 302 12.28 -16.37 -8.92
N LEU A 303 13.40 -16.41 -9.65
CA LEU A 303 14.31 -17.54 -9.69
C LEU A 303 15.44 -17.37 -8.67
N LEU A 304 16.04 -18.50 -8.28
CA LEU A 304 17.18 -18.53 -7.36
C LEU A 304 18.51 -18.11 -8.01
N ASP A 305 18.56 -18.06 -9.34
CA ASP A 305 19.81 -17.94 -10.10
C ASP A 305 20.14 -16.48 -10.45
N PRO A 306 21.33 -15.94 -10.08
CA PRO A 306 21.80 -14.64 -10.52
C PRO A 306 22.14 -14.54 -12.03
N SER A 307 22.22 -15.66 -12.76
CA SER A 307 22.53 -15.71 -14.20
C SER A 307 21.28 -15.77 -15.10
N ALA A 308 20.09 -15.97 -14.51
CA ALA A 308 18.83 -15.91 -15.23
C ALA A 308 18.30 -14.47 -15.28
N ASP A 309 17.55 -14.10 -16.34
CA ASP A 309 16.86 -12.81 -16.50
C ASP A 309 15.78 -12.50 -15.41
N GLY A 310 15.79 -13.22 -14.29
CA GLY A 310 14.86 -13.11 -13.16
C GLY A 310 15.24 -12.05 -12.11
N LEU A 311 14.27 -11.69 -11.27
CA LEU A 311 14.49 -10.75 -10.16
C LEU A 311 15.10 -11.46 -8.94
N SER A 312 16.15 -10.89 -8.33
CA SER A 312 16.72 -11.44 -7.09
C SER A 312 15.84 -11.18 -5.87
N GLU A 313 15.87 -12.09 -4.89
CA GLU A 313 15.04 -12.01 -3.67
C GLU A 313 15.21 -10.69 -2.91
N ARG A 314 16.46 -10.22 -2.76
CA ARG A 314 16.77 -8.95 -2.09
C ARG A 314 16.24 -7.76 -2.86
N ALA A 315 16.34 -7.76 -4.19
CA ALA A 315 15.79 -6.70 -5.02
C ALA A 315 14.26 -6.64 -4.89
N VAL A 316 13.59 -7.79 -4.90
CA VAL A 316 12.13 -7.89 -4.71
C VAL A 316 11.72 -7.41 -3.32
N ALA A 317 12.39 -7.86 -2.25
CA ALA A 317 12.08 -7.42 -0.89
C ALA A 317 12.27 -5.91 -0.71
N SER A 318 13.37 -5.36 -1.25
CA SER A 318 13.65 -3.92 -1.24
C SER A 318 12.59 -3.15 -2.04
N TYR A 319 12.19 -3.67 -3.19
CA TYR A 319 11.14 -3.08 -4.02
C TYR A 319 9.80 -3.03 -3.26
N ILE A 320 9.32 -4.16 -2.73
CA ILE A 320 8.06 -4.20 -1.99
C ILE A 320 8.09 -3.28 -0.76
N ALA A 321 9.17 -3.30 0.03
CA ALA A 321 9.31 -2.44 1.20
C ALA A 321 9.29 -0.94 0.83
N LYS A 322 9.92 -0.57 -0.29
CA LYS A 322 9.92 0.80 -0.81
C LYS A 322 8.50 1.33 -1.08
N TYR A 323 7.58 0.48 -1.51
CA TYR A 323 6.20 0.89 -1.84
C TYR A 323 5.20 0.67 -0.70
N ALA A 324 5.57 -0.10 0.32
CA ALA A 324 4.70 -0.36 1.46
C ALA A 324 4.36 0.90 2.29
N THR A 325 5.23 1.91 2.24
CA THR A 325 5.07 3.20 2.94
C THR A 325 4.58 4.35 2.07
N LYS A 326 4.49 4.15 0.74
CA LYS A 326 4.02 5.20 -0.17
C LYS A 326 2.50 5.26 -0.15
N GLY A 327 1.96 6.38 0.32
CA GLY A 327 0.55 6.71 0.17
C GLY A 327 0.26 7.46 -1.13
N ALA A 328 -0.89 8.12 -1.16
CA ALA A 328 -1.37 8.89 -2.32
C ALA A 328 -0.49 10.14 -2.57
N GLU A 329 0.13 10.67 -1.52
CA GLU A 329 1.03 11.82 -1.54
C GLU A 329 2.26 11.62 -2.43
N ALA A 330 2.73 10.39 -2.59
CA ALA A 330 3.86 10.07 -3.46
C ALA A 330 3.56 10.29 -4.95
N SER A 331 2.29 10.50 -5.33
CA SER A 331 1.84 10.85 -6.68
C SER A 331 1.33 12.29 -6.80
N GLY A 332 1.64 13.16 -5.82
CA GLY A 332 1.24 14.57 -5.85
C GLY A 332 -0.21 14.81 -5.45
N THR A 333 -0.87 13.83 -4.83
CA THR A 333 -2.24 13.98 -4.30
C THR A 333 -2.22 14.30 -2.81
N ILE A 334 -3.30 14.87 -2.29
CA ILE A 334 -3.44 15.20 -0.88
C ILE A 334 -3.61 13.95 0.00
N ASP A 335 -3.06 13.99 1.22
CA ASP A 335 -3.11 12.91 2.21
C ASP A 335 -4.18 13.11 3.29
N HIS A 336 -5.04 14.10 3.12
CA HIS A 336 -6.17 14.43 3.99
C HIS A 336 -7.49 14.40 3.24
N ARG A 337 -8.58 14.24 3.98
CA ARG A 337 -9.94 14.21 3.43
C ARG A 337 -10.30 15.59 2.87
N LEU A 338 -10.71 15.65 1.60
CA LEU A 338 -11.44 16.80 1.09
C LEU A 338 -12.81 16.84 1.79
N SER A 339 -13.02 17.88 2.57
CA SER A 339 -14.37 18.25 2.99
C SER A 339 -14.79 19.42 2.12
N CYS A 340 -15.89 19.28 1.40
CA CYS A 340 -16.62 20.45 0.95
C CYS A 340 -17.14 21.12 2.23
N ARG A 341 -16.62 22.31 2.58
CA ARG A 341 -17.37 23.18 3.48
C ARG A 341 -18.74 23.36 2.85
N ALA A 342 -19.78 23.04 3.62
CA ALA A 342 -21.16 23.09 3.17
C ALA A 342 -21.39 24.35 2.33
N LEU A 343 -21.88 24.15 1.10
CA LEU A 343 -22.58 25.21 0.39
C LEU A 343 -23.70 25.64 1.35
N PRO A 344 -23.84 26.93 1.69
CA PRO A 344 -24.99 27.37 2.47
C PRO A 344 -26.24 26.90 1.72
N ASP A 345 -27.14 26.23 2.46
CA ASP A 345 -28.41 25.75 1.95
C ASP A 345 -29.10 26.87 1.17
N ALA A 346 -29.22 26.69 -0.14
CA ALA A 346 -30.18 27.44 -0.92
C ALA A 346 -31.53 26.78 -0.64
N ASP A 347 -32.26 27.32 0.34
CA ASP A 347 -33.73 27.41 0.36
C ASP A 347 -34.19 28.15 1.64
N GLY A 348 -34.83 29.32 1.44
CA GLY A 348 -35.49 30.13 2.48
C GLY A 348 -35.37 31.63 2.26
#